data_AF-A0AA88HZZ7-F1
#
_entry.id   AF-A0AA88HZZ7-F1
#
_cell.length_a   1.000
_cell.length_b   1.000
_cell.length_c   1.000
_cell.angle_alpha   90.00
_cell.angle_beta   90.00
_cell.angle_gamma   90.00
#
_symmetry.space_group_name_H-M   'P 1'
#
loop_
_entity.id
_entity.type
_entity.pdbx_description
1 polymer ?
#
loop_
_entity_poly.entity_id
_entity_poly.type
_entity_poly.pdbx_seq_one_letter_code
_entity_poly.pdbx_strand_id
1 'polypeptide(L)'
;MVLHLQVLDDAIANSIKKSKIVAQLAEDVGDKTTKFSQRLQLSVTDPEYVKQVELSRKELTVAKENRNNAVLSLCHLWREISLFYSLGTSGEFEDLPQRVAFYLIAGETLELYDGDANMLNVEWIATIFKILESLPPQKRIFALSVLGEQSSGKSTLLNTMFGIRLPACVGQCTRGLTITLVKTIERQEYDYVLIFDSEGLRSPEPKGLCGSIKRDNKIDTLSVLPSDATILVIKGENDNALKDILPIVALAYKGSKLAEEREGIL
;
A
#
# COMPACT_ATOMS: atom_id res chain seq x y z
N MET A 1 23.34 -10.79 -3.54
CA MET A 1 22.78 -9.58 -2.89
C MET A 1 21.34 -9.78 -2.43
N VAL A 2 20.45 -10.40 -3.24
CA VAL A 2 19.08 -10.80 -2.81
C VAL A 2 19.09 -11.62 -1.51
N LEU A 3 20.02 -12.58 -1.39
CA LEU A 3 20.26 -13.33 -0.15
C LEU A 3 20.60 -12.43 1.06
N HIS A 4 21.30 -11.31 0.86
CA HIS A 4 21.66 -10.42 1.98
C HIS A 4 20.47 -9.57 2.45
N LEU A 5 19.59 -9.15 1.55
CA LEU A 5 18.36 -8.44 1.93
C LEU A 5 17.35 -9.39 2.57
N GLN A 6 17.17 -10.60 2.02
CA GLN A 6 16.31 -11.62 2.65
C GLN A 6 16.80 -12.01 4.05
N VAL A 7 18.12 -12.13 4.24
CA VAL A 7 18.71 -12.35 5.57
C VAL A 7 18.46 -11.16 6.49
N LEU A 8 18.45 -9.93 5.96
CA LEU A 8 18.13 -8.73 6.73
C LEU A 8 16.64 -8.70 7.12
N ASP A 9 15.74 -9.05 6.19
CA ASP A 9 14.30 -9.23 6.44
C ASP A 9 14.06 -10.27 7.53
N ASP A 10 14.68 -11.44 7.42
CA ASP A 10 14.57 -12.51 8.41
C ASP A 10 15.17 -12.10 9.75
N ALA A 11 16.28 -11.35 9.76
CA ALA A 11 16.90 -10.84 10.98
C ALA A 11 16.04 -9.78 11.67
N ILE A 12 15.48 -8.84 10.91
CA ILE A 12 14.55 -7.81 11.40
C ILE A 12 13.28 -8.49 11.91
N ALA A 13 12.68 -9.40 11.13
CA ALA A 13 11.50 -10.18 11.54
C ALA A 13 11.77 -11.00 12.80
N ASN A 14 12.94 -11.62 12.93
CA ASN A 14 13.33 -12.36 14.13
C ASN A 14 13.59 -11.45 15.33
N SER A 15 14.16 -10.26 15.12
CA SER A 15 14.35 -9.26 16.17
C SER A 15 13.01 -8.70 16.66
N ILE A 16 12.10 -8.39 15.73
CA ILE A 16 10.72 -7.99 16.01
C ILE A 16 9.98 -9.08 16.78
N LYS A 17 10.09 -10.35 16.39
CA LYS A 17 9.52 -11.50 17.12
C LYS A 17 10.07 -11.64 18.55
N LYS A 18 11.32 -11.24 18.78
CA LYS A 18 11.97 -11.25 20.11
C LYS A 18 11.60 -10.04 20.97
N SER A 19 11.02 -8.99 20.39
CA SER A 19 10.58 -7.82 21.15
C SER A 19 9.38 -8.17 22.03
N LYS A 20 9.55 -8.07 23.35
CA LYS A 20 8.48 -8.29 24.33
C LYS A 20 7.27 -7.37 24.09
N ILE A 21 7.53 -6.13 23.64
CA ILE A 21 6.49 -5.14 23.36
C ILE A 21 5.66 -5.58 22.16
N VAL A 22 6.31 -6.00 21.07
CA VAL A 22 5.60 -6.44 19.86
C VAL A 22 4.84 -7.74 20.12
N ALA A 23 5.40 -8.66 20.91
CA ALA A 23 4.72 -9.88 21.32
C ALA A 23 3.45 -9.59 22.13
N GLN A 24 3.52 -8.65 23.09
CA GLN A 24 2.37 -8.26 23.92
C GLN A 24 1.28 -7.55 23.08
N LEU A 25 1.67 -6.69 22.15
CA LEU A 25 0.73 -6.06 21.21
C LEU A 25 0.11 -7.09 20.24
N ALA A 26 0.86 -8.12 19.87
CA ALA A 26 0.35 -9.21 19.05
C ALA A 26 -0.72 -10.04 19.77
N GLU A 27 -0.51 -10.31 21.06
CA GLU A 27 -1.46 -11.00 21.93
C GLU A 27 -2.74 -10.17 22.13
N ASP A 28 -2.61 -8.86 22.43
CA ASP A 28 -3.76 -7.95 22.57
C ASP A 28 -4.63 -7.89 21.30
N VAL A 29 -4.01 -7.84 20.11
CA VAL A 29 -4.73 -7.91 18.83
C VAL A 29 -5.42 -9.26 18.66
N GLY A 30 -4.78 -10.37 19.04
CA GLY A 30 -5.35 -11.72 18.98
C GLY A 30 -6.59 -11.87 19.87
N ASP A 31 -6.50 -11.41 21.11
CA ASP A 31 -7.60 -11.45 22.09
C ASP A 31 -8.79 -10.64 21.62
N LYS A 32 -8.57 -9.41 21.15
CA LYS A 32 -9.62 -8.53 20.64
C LYS A 32 -10.23 -9.06 19.34
N THR A 33 -9.44 -9.70 18.47
CA THR A 33 -9.96 -10.35 17.25
C THR A 33 -10.88 -11.51 17.60
N THR A 34 -10.48 -12.32 18.59
CA THR A 34 -11.29 -13.45 19.07
C THR A 34 -12.60 -12.96 19.68
N LYS A 35 -12.55 -11.96 20.55
CA LYS A 35 -13.74 -11.32 21.15
C LYS A 35 -14.68 -10.73 20.10
N PHE A 36 -14.13 -10.03 19.10
CA PHE A 36 -14.92 -9.46 18.01
C PHE A 36 -15.59 -10.55 17.16
N SER A 37 -14.88 -11.63 16.84
CA SER A 37 -15.40 -12.73 16.03
C SER A 37 -16.53 -13.49 16.75
N GLN A 38 -16.38 -13.73 18.06
CA GLN A 38 -17.44 -14.31 18.89
C GLN A 38 -18.71 -13.43 18.91
N ARG A 39 -18.53 -12.10 18.93
CA ARG A 39 -19.63 -11.11 18.86
C ARG A 39 -20.20 -10.90 17.45
N LEU A 40 -19.66 -11.55 16.42
CA LEU A 40 -20.25 -11.55 15.07
C LEU A 40 -21.16 -12.76 14.83
N GLN A 41 -21.00 -13.82 15.62
CA GLN A 41 -21.70 -15.10 15.45
C GLN A 41 -23.09 -15.17 16.11
N LEU A 42 -23.49 -14.18 16.92
CA LEU A 42 -24.81 -14.16 17.56
C LEU A 42 -25.79 -13.29 16.75
N SER A 43 -27.04 -13.74 16.63
CA SER A 43 -28.07 -13.12 15.79
C SER A 43 -28.40 -11.68 16.17
N VAL A 44 -28.52 -10.81 15.17
CA VAL A 44 -28.56 -9.35 15.30
C VAL A 44 -29.99 -8.82 15.20
N THR A 45 -30.54 -8.33 16.32
CA THR A 45 -31.72 -7.45 16.35
C THR A 45 -31.77 -6.53 17.58
N ASP A 46 -30.91 -6.73 18.57
CA ASP A 46 -30.86 -5.91 19.79
C ASP A 46 -29.95 -4.66 19.58
N PRO A 47 -30.47 -3.43 19.74
CA PRO A 47 -29.69 -2.20 19.67
C PRO A 47 -28.50 -2.14 20.63
N GLU A 48 -28.61 -2.76 21.81
CA GLU A 48 -27.52 -2.79 22.79
C GLU A 48 -26.40 -3.71 22.32
N TYR A 49 -26.74 -4.82 21.67
CA TYR A 49 -25.78 -5.73 21.05
C TYR A 49 -25.02 -5.08 19.90
N VAL A 50 -25.73 -4.36 19.01
CA VAL A 50 -25.11 -3.61 17.91
C VAL A 50 -24.07 -2.62 18.44
N LYS A 51 -24.40 -1.89 19.51
CA LYS A 51 -23.48 -0.95 20.16
C LYS A 51 -22.24 -1.66 20.75
N GLN A 52 -22.40 -2.85 21.32
CA GLN A 52 -21.28 -3.64 21.83
C GLN A 52 -20.37 -4.19 20.72
N VAL A 53 -20.94 -4.57 19.56
CA VAL A 53 -20.18 -4.97 18.37
C VAL A 53 -19.37 -3.79 17.84
N GLU A 54 -19.97 -2.59 17.76
CA GLU A 54 -19.26 -1.38 17.35
C GLU A 54 -18.13 -1.00 18.31
N LEU A 55 -18.34 -1.10 19.62
CA LEU A 55 -17.30 -0.88 20.63
C LEU A 55 -16.13 -1.85 20.46
N SER A 56 -16.40 -3.16 20.32
CA SER A 56 -15.34 -4.14 20.06
C SER A 56 -14.62 -3.91 18.75
N ARG A 57 -15.33 -3.45 17.71
CA ARG A 57 -14.69 -3.07 16.45
C ARG A 57 -13.70 -1.93 16.68
N LYS A 58 -14.09 -0.89 17.43
CA LYS A 58 -13.20 0.24 17.76
C LYS A 58 -11.99 -0.21 18.58
N GLU A 59 -12.20 -1.01 19.63
CA GLU A 59 -11.11 -1.54 20.46
C GLU A 59 -10.11 -2.37 19.64
N LEU A 60 -10.63 -3.20 18.72
CA LEU A 60 -9.82 -3.99 17.81
C LEU A 60 -9.03 -3.09 16.84
N THR A 61 -9.65 -2.05 16.29
CA THR A 61 -8.96 -1.08 15.43
C THR A 61 -7.80 -0.41 16.17
N VAL A 62 -8.02 0.10 17.39
CA VAL A 62 -6.98 0.75 18.20
C VAL A 62 -5.83 -0.22 18.52
N ALA A 63 -6.14 -1.47 18.85
CA ALA A 63 -5.09 -2.49 19.12
C ALA A 63 -4.22 -2.75 17.89
N LYS A 64 -4.84 -2.81 16.71
CA LYS A 64 -4.14 -3.00 15.43
C LYS A 64 -3.26 -1.80 15.10
N GLU A 65 -3.75 -0.58 15.32
CA GLU A 65 -2.96 0.64 15.16
C GLU A 65 -1.73 0.64 16.08
N ASN A 66 -1.92 0.35 17.37
CA ASN A 66 -0.82 0.30 18.33
C ASN A 66 0.25 -0.72 17.93
N ARG A 67 -0.18 -1.90 17.47
CA ARG A 67 0.74 -2.92 16.95
C ARG A 67 1.48 -2.41 15.71
N ASN A 68 0.77 -1.83 14.73
CA ASN A 68 1.37 -1.35 13.50
C ASN A 68 2.40 -0.25 13.77
N ASN A 69 2.09 0.70 14.67
CA ASN A 69 3.00 1.78 15.06
C ASN A 69 4.25 1.27 15.80
N ALA A 70 4.19 0.08 16.42
CA ALA A 70 5.30 -0.52 17.14
C ALA A 70 6.19 -1.42 16.25
N VAL A 71 5.81 -1.65 14.98
CA VAL A 71 6.51 -2.54 14.06
C VAL A 71 7.13 -1.73 12.93
N LEU A 72 8.46 -1.82 12.81
CA LEU A 72 9.19 -1.30 11.65
C LEU A 72 9.28 -2.37 10.56
N SER A 73 9.01 -1.98 9.31
CA SER A 73 9.18 -2.82 8.12
C SER A 73 10.40 -2.34 7.32
N LEU A 74 10.89 -3.16 6.38
CA LEU A 74 11.89 -2.69 5.43
C LEU A 74 11.39 -1.54 4.56
N CYS A 75 10.08 -1.46 4.26
CA CYS A 75 9.51 -0.33 3.54
C CYS A 75 9.77 0.98 4.29
N HIS A 76 9.55 1.01 5.62
CA HIS A 76 9.84 2.18 6.45
C HIS A 76 11.34 2.50 6.45
N LEU A 77 12.22 1.50 6.52
CA LEU A 77 13.67 1.72 6.46
C LEU A 77 14.08 2.34 5.13
N TRP A 78 13.60 1.81 4.00
CA TRP A 78 13.88 2.36 2.68
C TRP A 78 13.36 3.79 2.52
N ARG A 79 12.19 4.10 3.11
CA ARG A 79 11.67 5.46 3.16
C ARG A 79 12.62 6.40 3.90
N GLU A 80 13.06 6.07 5.10
CA GLU A 80 13.99 6.92 5.86
C GLU A 80 15.34 7.08 5.12
N ILE A 81 15.85 6.00 4.53
CA ILE A 81 17.05 6.02 3.68
C ILE A 81 16.89 6.98 2.49
N SER A 82 15.71 7.01 1.87
CA SER A 82 15.44 7.93 0.76
C SER A 82 15.63 9.39 1.18
N LEU A 83 15.28 9.74 2.42
CA LEU A 83 15.46 11.11 2.93
C LEU A 83 16.94 11.46 3.06
N PHE A 84 17.74 10.53 3.57
CA PHE A 84 19.19 10.70 3.64
C PHE A 84 19.82 10.81 2.24
N TYR A 85 19.34 10.03 1.27
CA TYR A 85 19.78 10.14 -0.12
C TYR A 85 19.51 11.56 -0.67
N SER A 86 18.32 12.12 -0.43
CA SER A 86 17.96 13.46 -0.92
C SER A 86 18.63 14.61 -0.19
N LEU A 87 19.04 14.41 1.06
CA LEU A 87 19.78 15.40 1.85
C LEU A 87 21.30 15.28 1.70
N GLY A 88 21.77 14.12 1.22
CA GLY A 88 23.18 13.76 1.15
C GLY A 88 23.95 14.62 0.16
N THR A 89 25.12 15.10 0.58
CA THR A 89 26.09 15.74 -0.30
C THR A 89 26.98 14.66 -0.93
N SER A 90 26.73 14.33 -2.20
CA SER A 90 27.60 13.61 -3.16
C SER A 90 28.39 12.37 -2.66
N GLY A 91 28.06 11.19 -3.21
CA GLY A 91 28.89 9.97 -3.16
C GLY A 91 28.45 8.86 -2.19
N GLU A 92 28.04 9.19 -0.95
CA GLU A 92 27.84 8.18 0.10
C GLU A 92 26.63 7.26 -0.11
N PHE A 93 25.64 7.69 -0.89
CA PHE A 93 24.38 6.99 -1.09
C PHE A 93 24.05 6.72 -2.57
N GLU A 94 25.01 6.93 -3.48
CA GLU A 94 24.79 6.83 -4.92
C GLU A 94 24.40 5.42 -5.40
N ASP A 95 24.83 4.39 -4.68
CA ASP A 95 24.53 2.99 -5.00
C ASP A 95 23.18 2.51 -4.43
N LEU A 96 22.58 3.25 -3.49
CA LEU A 96 21.36 2.83 -2.80
C LEU A 96 20.14 2.72 -3.73
N PRO A 97 19.88 3.66 -4.66
CA PRO A 97 18.80 3.50 -5.65
C PRO A 97 18.96 2.21 -6.48
N GLN A 98 20.20 1.82 -6.81
CA GLN A 98 20.47 0.59 -7.54
C GLN A 98 20.13 -0.65 -6.70
N ARG A 99 20.46 -0.63 -5.41
CA ARG A 99 20.09 -1.71 -4.48
C ARG A 99 18.59 -1.84 -4.35
N VAL A 100 17.86 -0.72 -4.29
CA VAL A 100 16.39 -0.73 -4.24
C VAL A 100 15.77 -1.23 -5.56
N ALA A 101 16.34 -0.88 -6.71
CA ALA A 101 15.91 -1.46 -7.98
C ALA A 101 16.03 -3.00 -7.98
N PHE A 102 17.13 -3.55 -7.46
CA PHE A 102 17.28 -5.01 -7.31
C PHE A 102 16.34 -5.63 -6.27
N TYR A 103 16.04 -4.91 -5.19
CA TYR A 103 15.04 -5.29 -4.20
C TYR A 103 13.64 -5.39 -4.83
N LEU A 104 13.25 -4.42 -5.66
CA LEU A 104 12.01 -4.49 -6.44
C LEU A 104 11.99 -5.68 -7.40
N ILE A 105 13.08 -5.93 -8.14
CA ILE A 105 13.19 -7.08 -9.06
C ILE A 105 13.05 -8.43 -8.34
N ALA A 106 13.43 -8.49 -7.06
CA ALA A 106 13.25 -9.67 -6.23
C ALA A 106 11.77 -9.91 -5.83
N GLY A 107 10.87 -9.00 -6.17
CA GLY A 107 9.45 -9.07 -5.85
C GLY A 107 9.08 -8.44 -4.51
N GLU A 108 9.98 -7.64 -3.93
CA GLU A 108 9.76 -7.01 -2.63
C GLU A 108 9.02 -5.67 -2.78
N THR A 109 8.39 -5.22 -1.69
CA THR A 109 7.54 -4.02 -1.67
C THR A 109 8.32 -2.77 -1.27
N LEU A 110 8.15 -1.68 -2.03
CA LEU A 110 8.70 -0.35 -1.74
C LEU A 110 7.57 0.65 -1.49
N GLU A 111 7.73 1.52 -0.48
CA GLU A 111 6.84 2.66 -0.25
C GLU A 111 7.27 3.84 -1.14
N LEU A 112 6.36 4.30 -2.02
CA LEU A 112 6.57 5.49 -2.83
C LEU A 112 6.14 6.74 -2.09
N TYR A 113 4.93 6.74 -1.54
CA TYR A 113 4.32 7.90 -0.90
C TYR A 113 4.10 7.60 0.57
N ASP A 114 4.61 8.46 1.45
CA ASP A 114 4.37 8.38 2.89
C ASP A 114 3.04 9.06 3.23
N GLY A 115 2.04 8.27 3.63
CA GLY A 115 0.73 8.77 4.04
C GLY A 115 0.77 9.60 5.33
N ASP A 116 1.69 9.32 6.25
CA ASP A 116 1.82 10.03 7.54
C ASP A 116 2.46 11.40 7.36
N ALA A 117 3.56 11.47 6.60
CA ALA A 117 4.24 12.73 6.30
C ALA A 117 3.62 13.51 5.12
N ASN A 118 2.73 12.88 4.35
CA ASN A 118 2.17 13.43 3.11
C ASN A 118 3.29 13.86 2.14
N MET A 119 4.30 13.00 1.97
CA MET A 119 5.53 13.33 1.25
C MET A 119 5.90 12.24 0.23
N LEU A 120 6.45 12.69 -0.91
CA LEU A 120 6.93 11.87 -2.01
C LEU A 120 8.37 12.27 -2.31
N ASN A 121 9.30 11.31 -2.30
CA ASN A 121 10.68 11.57 -2.69
C ASN A 121 10.86 11.37 -4.20
N VAL A 122 10.56 12.41 -4.97
CA VAL A 122 10.54 12.35 -6.44
C VAL A 122 11.90 11.99 -7.03
N GLU A 123 12.99 12.54 -6.48
CA GLU A 123 14.34 12.30 -6.98
C GLU A 123 14.74 10.84 -6.78
N TRP A 124 14.55 10.31 -5.57
CA TRP A 124 14.79 8.90 -5.24
C TRP A 124 14.04 7.96 -6.17
N ILE A 125 12.75 8.21 -6.34
CA ILE A 125 11.87 7.38 -7.17
C ILE A 125 12.30 7.44 -8.64
N ALA A 126 12.53 8.64 -9.17
CA ALA A 126 12.96 8.83 -10.55
C ALA A 126 14.28 8.11 -10.83
N THR A 127 15.24 8.16 -9.90
CA THR A 127 16.52 7.45 -10.04
C THR A 127 16.33 5.93 -10.05
N ILE A 128 15.49 5.37 -9.17
CA ILE A 128 15.17 3.94 -9.18
C ILE A 128 14.54 3.51 -10.51
N PHE A 129 13.54 4.25 -11.01
CA PHE A 129 12.88 3.91 -12.27
C PHE A 129 13.83 4.01 -13.47
N LYS A 130 14.71 5.01 -13.52
CA LYS A 130 15.77 5.11 -14.56
C LYS A 130 16.69 3.89 -14.52
N ILE A 131 17.06 3.42 -13.33
CA ILE A 131 17.88 2.22 -13.19
C ILE A 131 17.11 1.01 -13.70
N LEU A 132 15.85 0.82 -13.31
CA LEU A 132 15.01 -0.29 -13.78
C LEU A 132 14.88 -0.30 -15.31
N GLU A 133 14.70 0.87 -15.94
CA GLU A 133 14.64 1.02 -17.40
C GLU A 133 15.97 0.67 -18.09
N SER A 134 17.09 1.02 -17.46
CA SER A 134 18.43 0.79 -18.01
C SER A 134 18.92 -0.66 -17.96
N LEU A 135 18.24 -1.55 -17.22
CA LEU A 135 18.67 -2.93 -17.04
C LEU A 135 18.40 -3.79 -18.29
N PRO A 136 19.43 -4.37 -18.93
CA PRO A 136 19.24 -5.23 -20.09
C PRO A 136 18.80 -6.66 -19.70
N PRO A 137 17.99 -7.34 -20.54
CA PRO A 137 17.23 -6.76 -21.65
C PRO A 137 16.15 -5.81 -21.13
N GLN A 138 15.84 -4.75 -21.89
CA GLN A 138 14.83 -3.76 -21.52
C GLN A 138 13.52 -4.48 -21.20
N LYS A 139 13.01 -4.25 -19.99
CA LYS A 139 11.88 -5.00 -19.43
C LYS A 139 10.58 -4.31 -19.78
N ARG A 140 9.64 -5.08 -20.32
CA ARG A 140 8.26 -4.60 -20.53
C ARG A 140 7.50 -4.77 -19.22
N ILE A 141 6.98 -3.68 -18.70
CA ILE A 141 6.29 -3.64 -17.41
C ILE A 141 4.83 -3.27 -17.67
N PHE A 142 3.90 -4.04 -17.11
CA PHE A 142 2.48 -3.71 -17.07
C PHE A 142 2.14 -3.09 -15.71
N ALA A 143 1.70 -1.83 -15.69
CA ALA A 143 1.35 -1.12 -14.47
C ALA A 143 -0.12 -1.38 -14.09
N LEU A 144 -0.35 -1.89 -12.89
CA LEU A 144 -1.67 -2.25 -12.37
C LEU A 144 -1.93 -1.54 -11.04
N SER A 145 -3.00 -0.75 -10.96
CA SER A 145 -3.48 -0.16 -9.70
C SER A 145 -4.71 -0.89 -9.17
N VAL A 146 -4.92 -0.78 -7.86
CA VAL A 146 -6.16 -1.25 -7.21
C VAL A 146 -6.76 -0.13 -6.39
N LEU A 147 -8.01 0.22 -6.68
CA LEU A 147 -8.79 1.20 -5.94
C LEU A 147 -9.94 0.53 -5.19
N GLY A 148 -10.36 1.15 -4.10
CA GLY A 148 -11.51 0.70 -3.32
C GLY A 148 -11.47 1.18 -1.88
N GLU A 149 -12.62 1.11 -1.23
CA GLU A 149 -12.81 1.52 0.16
C GLU A 149 -11.77 0.84 1.08
N GLN A 150 -11.43 1.49 2.18
CA GLN A 150 -10.54 0.90 3.16
C GLN A 150 -11.08 -0.44 3.68
N SER A 151 -10.19 -1.42 3.84
CA SER A 151 -10.55 -2.78 4.26
C SER A 151 -11.53 -3.50 3.32
N SER A 152 -11.59 -3.13 2.04
CA SER A 152 -12.35 -3.86 1.00
C SER A 152 -11.69 -5.17 0.54
N GLY A 153 -10.46 -5.44 1.01
CA GLY A 153 -9.70 -6.64 0.66
C GLY A 153 -8.76 -6.49 -0.53
N LYS A 154 -8.39 -5.26 -0.94
CA LYS A 154 -7.46 -4.98 -2.05
C LYS A 154 -6.16 -5.79 -1.99
N SER A 155 -5.38 -5.62 -0.91
CA SER A 155 -4.11 -6.33 -0.74
C SER A 155 -4.31 -7.84 -0.60
N THR A 156 -5.45 -8.29 -0.06
CA THR A 156 -5.82 -9.73 -0.03
C THR A 156 -6.09 -10.28 -1.43
N LEU A 157 -6.81 -9.53 -2.27
CA LEU A 157 -7.06 -9.87 -3.67
C LEU A 157 -5.73 -9.94 -4.44
N LEU A 158 -4.88 -8.92 -4.31
CA LEU A 158 -3.57 -8.87 -4.96
C LEU A 158 -2.66 -10.03 -4.52
N ASN A 159 -2.58 -10.30 -3.22
CA ASN A 159 -1.81 -11.43 -2.68
C ASN A 159 -2.31 -12.76 -3.26
N THR A 160 -3.62 -12.91 -3.44
CA THR A 160 -4.23 -14.12 -4.01
C THR A 160 -3.97 -14.22 -5.52
N MET A 161 -4.13 -13.13 -6.27
CA MET A 161 -3.97 -13.12 -7.73
C MET A 161 -2.52 -13.33 -8.17
N PHE A 162 -1.57 -12.77 -7.44
CA PHE A 162 -0.16 -12.76 -7.83
C PHE A 162 0.73 -13.67 -6.98
N GLY A 163 0.17 -14.33 -5.96
CA GLY A 163 0.95 -15.19 -5.05
C GLY A 163 1.97 -14.43 -4.22
N ILE A 164 1.77 -13.12 -4.02
CA ILE A 164 2.69 -12.22 -3.32
C ILE A 164 2.28 -12.01 -1.86
N ARG A 165 3.16 -11.39 -1.08
CA ARG A 165 2.95 -11.04 0.32
C ARG A 165 3.02 -9.54 0.53
N LEU A 166 2.13 -8.80 -0.14
CA LEU A 166 1.89 -7.41 0.24
C LEU A 166 1.51 -7.37 1.72
N PRO A 167 1.96 -6.34 2.47
CA PRO A 167 1.61 -6.17 3.87
C PRO A 167 0.09 -5.94 4.02
N ALA A 168 -0.66 -7.04 4.09
CA ALA A 168 -2.10 -7.05 4.25
C ALA A 168 -2.43 -7.24 5.74
N CYS A 169 -2.38 -6.18 6.55
CA CYS A 169 -2.97 -6.22 7.90
C CYS A 169 -4.39 -5.67 7.89
N VAL A 170 -5.28 -6.47 8.45
CA VAL A 170 -6.63 -6.04 8.82
C VAL A 170 -6.48 -4.93 9.87
N GLY A 171 -6.92 -3.70 9.60
CA GLY A 171 -7.01 -2.63 10.61
C GLY A 171 -6.66 -1.22 10.15
N GLN A 172 -5.69 -1.12 9.25
CA GLN A 172 -5.21 0.08 8.55
C GLN A 172 -3.98 -0.47 7.85
N CYS A 173 -4.07 -0.76 6.56
CA CYS A 173 -2.92 -1.24 5.83
C CYS A 173 -2.73 -0.49 4.55
N THR A 174 -1.48 -0.08 4.43
CA THR A 174 -0.94 0.97 3.58
C THR A 174 -1.44 2.34 4.04
N ARG A 175 -0.60 3.08 4.77
CA ARG A 175 -0.71 4.54 4.85
C ARG A 175 0.17 5.10 3.74
N GLY A 176 -0.44 5.58 2.67
CA GLY A 176 0.31 6.01 1.48
C GLY A 176 0.22 5.07 0.28
N LEU A 177 1.26 5.03 -0.54
CA LEU A 177 1.31 4.28 -1.81
C LEU A 177 2.52 3.36 -1.83
N THR A 178 2.30 2.08 -2.09
CA THR A 178 3.38 1.10 -2.25
C THR A 178 3.39 0.53 -3.66
N ILE A 179 4.57 0.09 -4.08
CA ILE A 179 4.77 -0.66 -5.31
C ILE A 179 5.43 -2.00 -5.08
N THR A 180 5.09 -2.98 -5.93
CA THR A 180 5.75 -4.28 -5.98
C THR A 180 5.88 -4.73 -7.42
N LEU A 181 7.06 -5.20 -7.81
CA LEU A 181 7.34 -5.63 -9.18
C LEU A 181 7.28 -7.17 -9.24
N VAL A 182 6.22 -7.71 -9.84
CA VAL A 182 5.98 -9.15 -9.92
C VAL A 182 6.42 -9.69 -11.26
N LYS A 183 7.29 -10.69 -11.27
CA LYS A 183 7.75 -11.32 -12.51
C LYS A 183 6.64 -12.16 -13.14
N THR A 184 6.41 -12.00 -14.43
CA THR A 184 5.46 -12.85 -15.17
C THR A 184 6.10 -14.21 -15.48
N ILE A 185 5.32 -15.28 -15.37
CA ILE A 185 5.79 -16.66 -15.60
C ILE A 185 5.41 -17.15 -17.01
N GLU A 186 4.25 -16.72 -17.53
CA GLU A 186 3.60 -17.37 -18.69
C GLU A 186 3.22 -16.42 -19.84
N ARG A 187 3.46 -15.11 -19.73
CA ARG A 187 3.04 -14.13 -20.74
C ARG A 187 4.23 -13.55 -21.49
N GLN A 188 4.17 -13.60 -22.82
CA GLN A 188 5.25 -13.11 -23.68
C GLN A 188 5.18 -11.59 -23.90
N GLU A 189 4.07 -10.93 -23.55
CA GLU A 189 3.83 -9.51 -23.81
C GLU A 189 4.53 -8.59 -22.80
N TYR A 190 4.61 -9.01 -21.54
CA TYR A 190 5.22 -8.27 -20.44
C TYR A 190 6.12 -9.16 -19.60
N ASP A 191 7.26 -8.63 -19.17
CA ASP A 191 8.24 -9.32 -18.31
C ASP A 191 7.87 -9.20 -16.82
N TYR A 192 7.22 -8.10 -16.44
CA TYR A 192 6.78 -7.83 -15.07
C TYR A 192 5.42 -7.14 -15.02
N VAL A 193 4.73 -7.30 -13.89
CA VAL A 193 3.59 -6.48 -13.49
C VAL A 193 4.02 -5.60 -12.32
N LEU A 194 3.96 -4.27 -12.49
CA LEU A 194 4.17 -3.31 -11.42
C LEU A 194 2.83 -3.03 -10.75
N ILE A 195 2.68 -3.51 -9.52
CA ILE A 195 1.45 -3.38 -8.76
C ILE A 195 1.55 -2.14 -7.87
N PHE A 196 0.58 -1.24 -8.01
CA PHE A 196 0.34 -0.11 -7.12
C PHE A 196 -0.76 -0.47 -6.12
N ASP A 197 -0.41 -0.54 -4.83
CA ASP A 197 -1.36 -0.73 -3.73
C ASP A 197 -1.40 0.57 -2.91
N SER A 198 -2.52 1.28 -2.97
CA SER A 198 -2.77 2.51 -2.21
C SER A 198 -3.57 2.26 -0.93
N GLU A 199 -3.47 3.21 0.00
CA GLU A 199 -4.42 3.33 1.09
C GLU A 199 -5.86 3.31 0.55
N GLY A 200 -6.77 2.63 1.24
CA GLY A 200 -8.17 2.63 0.81
C GLY A 200 -8.87 3.94 1.10
N LEU A 201 -9.73 4.33 0.16
CA LEU A 201 -10.62 5.49 0.29
C LEU A 201 -11.37 5.48 1.62
N ARG A 202 -11.50 6.66 2.24
CA ARG A 202 -12.23 6.89 3.49
C ARG A 202 -11.62 6.18 4.69
N SER A 203 -10.30 6.12 4.74
CA SER A 203 -9.60 5.75 5.97
C SER A 203 -10.10 6.62 7.13
N PRO A 204 -10.44 6.07 8.32
CA PRO A 204 -10.81 6.87 9.47
C PRO A 204 -9.57 7.58 9.98
N GLU A 205 -9.16 8.67 9.33
CA GLU A 205 -8.30 9.66 9.95
C GLU A 205 -9.01 10.23 11.19
N PRO A 206 -8.27 10.78 12.19
CA PRO A 206 -8.87 11.37 13.36
C PRO A 206 -9.92 12.39 12.94
N LYS A 207 -11.19 12.09 13.22
CA LYS A 207 -12.33 12.98 12.95
C LYS A 207 -11.99 14.37 13.48
N GLY A 208 -11.72 15.34 12.59
CA GLY A 208 -11.47 16.73 13.00
C GLY A 208 -10.57 17.57 12.10
N LEU A 209 -9.79 16.99 11.18
CA LEU A 209 -8.94 17.79 10.29
C LEU A 209 -9.64 18.08 8.95
N CYS A 210 -9.83 19.37 8.67
CA CYS A 210 -10.37 19.86 7.40
C CYS A 210 -9.36 19.56 6.28
N GLY A 211 -9.54 18.46 5.53
CA GLY A 211 -8.63 18.11 4.41
C GLY A 211 -8.45 16.63 4.08
N SER A 212 -8.97 15.70 4.89
CA SER A 212 -8.77 14.25 4.73
C SER A 212 -9.17 13.70 3.34
N ILE A 213 -10.35 14.08 2.83
CA ILE A 213 -10.82 13.68 1.48
C ILE A 213 -9.84 14.10 0.38
N LYS A 214 -9.15 15.24 0.54
CA LYS A 214 -8.17 15.73 -0.45
C LYS A 214 -6.85 14.94 -0.40
N ARG A 215 -6.53 14.24 0.68
CA ARG A 215 -5.34 13.38 0.79
C ARG A 215 -5.55 12.06 0.07
N ASP A 216 -6.64 11.36 0.37
CA ASP A 216 -7.03 10.09 -0.28
C ASP A 216 -7.02 10.24 -1.81
N ASN A 217 -7.67 11.30 -2.31
CA ASN A 217 -7.72 11.58 -3.75
C ASN A 217 -6.33 11.74 -4.39
N LYS A 218 -5.31 12.26 -3.68
CA LYS A 218 -3.96 12.44 -4.25
C LYS A 218 -3.24 11.11 -4.41
N ILE A 219 -3.29 10.25 -3.40
CA ILE A 219 -2.62 8.95 -3.41
C ILE A 219 -3.24 8.06 -4.49
N ASP A 220 -4.57 8.06 -4.59
CA ASP A 220 -5.29 7.30 -5.60
C ASP A 220 -5.11 7.88 -7.01
N THR A 221 -5.00 9.20 -7.14
CA THR A 221 -4.61 9.82 -8.43
C THR A 221 -3.20 9.39 -8.83
N LEU A 222 -2.25 9.35 -7.88
CA LEU A 222 -0.87 8.95 -8.12
C LEU A 222 -0.73 7.45 -8.47
N SER A 223 -1.66 6.60 -8.01
CA SER A 223 -1.68 5.18 -8.39
C SER A 223 -2.34 4.94 -9.75
N VAL A 224 -3.44 5.62 -10.06
CA VAL A 224 -4.19 5.44 -11.31
C VAL A 224 -3.48 6.04 -12.52
N LEU A 225 -2.96 7.26 -12.40
CA LEU A 225 -2.33 7.98 -13.52
C LEU A 225 -1.25 7.18 -14.27
N PRO A 226 -0.28 6.53 -13.61
CA PRO A 226 0.75 5.77 -14.28
C PRO A 226 0.33 4.33 -14.64
N SER A 227 -0.91 3.91 -14.34
CA SER A 227 -1.36 2.54 -14.54
C SER A 227 -1.89 2.27 -15.94
N ASP A 228 -1.55 1.12 -16.51
CA ASP A 228 -2.16 0.59 -17.73
C ASP A 228 -3.58 0.07 -17.48
N ALA A 229 -3.85 -0.41 -16.26
CA ALA A 229 -5.18 -0.82 -15.81
C ALA A 229 -5.39 -0.57 -14.31
N THR A 230 -6.65 -0.39 -13.93
CA THR A 230 -7.07 -0.22 -12.54
C THR A 230 -8.16 -1.22 -12.18
N ILE A 231 -7.97 -2.00 -11.11
CA ILE A 231 -9.01 -2.85 -10.53
C ILE A 231 -9.81 -2.03 -9.51
N LEU A 232 -11.11 -2.03 -9.65
CA LEU A 232 -12.03 -1.34 -8.75
C LEU A 232 -12.70 -2.36 -7.81
N VAL A 233 -12.39 -2.32 -6.52
CA VAL A 233 -12.95 -3.22 -5.52
C VAL A 233 -14.10 -2.53 -4.77
N ILE A 234 -15.34 -2.92 -5.11
CA ILE A 234 -16.56 -2.44 -4.45
C ILE A 234 -17.07 -3.54 -3.50
N LYS A 235 -17.37 -3.16 -2.25
CA LYS A 235 -17.97 -4.06 -1.27
C LYS A 235 -19.50 -3.93 -1.32
N GLY A 236 -20.18 -4.98 -1.78
CA GLY A 236 -21.65 -4.99 -1.90
C GLY A 236 -22.17 -3.95 -2.91
N GLU A 237 -23.42 -3.52 -2.75
CA GLU A 237 -24.08 -2.51 -3.60
C GLU A 237 -23.85 -1.08 -3.08
N ASN A 238 -22.61 -0.72 -2.72
CA ASN A 238 -22.29 0.60 -2.19
C ASN A 238 -21.79 1.55 -3.27
N ASP A 239 -22.72 2.27 -3.91
CA ASP A 239 -22.43 3.28 -4.95
C ASP A 239 -21.57 4.44 -4.46
N ASN A 240 -21.44 4.63 -3.14
CA ASN A 240 -20.67 5.74 -2.62
C ASN A 240 -19.17 5.59 -2.89
N ALA A 241 -18.64 4.37 -3.05
CA ALA A 241 -17.25 4.17 -3.44
C ALA A 241 -17.01 4.63 -4.88
N LEU A 242 -17.96 4.37 -5.79
CA LEU A 242 -17.89 4.83 -7.18
C LEU A 242 -17.90 6.36 -7.26
N LYS A 243 -18.72 7.05 -6.46
CA LYS A 243 -18.78 8.52 -6.44
C LYS A 243 -17.45 9.18 -6.09
N ASP A 244 -16.63 8.55 -5.26
CA ASP A 244 -15.33 9.08 -4.87
C ASP A 244 -14.25 8.74 -5.91
N ILE A 245 -14.36 7.58 -6.57
CA ILE A 245 -13.38 7.11 -7.55
C ILE A 245 -13.57 7.78 -8.92
N LEU A 246 -14.81 8.01 -9.35
CA LEU A 246 -15.11 8.57 -10.67
C LEU A 246 -14.40 9.91 -10.93
N PRO A 247 -14.35 10.87 -9.99
CA PRO A 247 -13.57 12.11 -10.16
C PRO A 247 -12.08 11.87 -10.37
N ILE A 248 -11.49 10.88 -9.70
CA ILE A 248 -10.07 10.51 -9.81
C ILE A 248 -9.79 9.96 -11.20
N VAL A 249 -10.64 9.02 -11.67
CA VAL A 249 -10.53 8.44 -13.01
C VAL A 249 -10.75 9.51 -14.08
N ALA A 250 -11.71 10.42 -13.91
CA ALA A 250 -11.96 11.51 -14.84
C ALA A 250 -10.79 12.51 -14.89
N LEU A 251 -10.18 12.82 -13.75
CA LEU A 251 -8.98 13.65 -13.68
C LEU A 251 -7.80 12.97 -14.38
N ALA A 252 -7.61 11.67 -14.12
CA ALA A 252 -6.56 10.88 -14.76
C ALA A 252 -6.74 10.83 -16.28
N TYR A 253 -7.98 10.63 -16.76
CA TYR A 253 -8.30 10.67 -18.18
C TYR A 253 -7.95 12.01 -18.80
N LYS A 254 -8.38 13.13 -18.20
CA LYS A 254 -8.11 14.49 -18.73
C LYS A 254 -6.62 14.80 -18.91
N GLY A 255 -5.76 14.23 -18.05
CA GLY A 255 -4.31 14.39 -18.14
C GLY A 255 -3.61 13.35 -19.03
N SER A 256 -4.36 12.43 -19.64
CA SER A 256 -3.80 11.37 -20.49
C SER A 256 -3.64 11.82 -21.93
N LYS A 257 -2.66 11.24 -22.62
CA LYS A 257 -2.46 11.43 -24.07
C LYS A 257 -3.70 11.06 -24.89
N LEU A 258 -4.50 10.09 -24.42
CA LEU A 258 -5.77 9.70 -25.02
C LEU A 258 -6.81 10.84 -25.01
N ALA A 259 -6.85 11.65 -23.95
CA ALA A 259 -7.73 12.81 -23.90
C ALA A 259 -7.21 13.96 -24.78
N GLU A 260 -5.89 14.14 -24.88
CA GLU A 260 -5.30 15.10 -25.80
C GLU A 260 -5.62 14.76 -27.26
N GLU A 261 -5.56 13.47 -27.63
CA GLU A 261 -5.90 12.98 -28.97
C GLU A 261 -7.40 13.06 -29.30
N ARG A 262 -8.27 13.15 -28.27
CA ARG A 262 -9.74 13.22 -28.41
C ARG A 262 -10.35 14.58 -28.02
N GLU A 263 -9.53 15.63 -27.90
CA GLU A 263 -9.96 16.97 -27.47
C GLU A 263 -10.76 16.99 -26.15
N GLY A 264 -10.48 16.04 -25.25
CA GLY A 264 -11.15 15.94 -23.95
C GLY A 264 -12.56 15.32 -23.97
N ILE A 265 -13.00 14.74 -25.09
CA ILE A 265 -14.26 14.01 -25.21
C ILE A 265 -14.04 12.56 -24.78
N LEU A 266 -14.91 12.03 -23.90
CA LEU A 266 -14.93 10.61 -23.49
C LEU A 266 -15.47 9.72 -24.60
#